data_AF-A0A6I7YKG3-F1
#
_entry.id   AF-A0A6I7YKG3-F1
#
_cell.length_a   1.000
_cell.length_b   1.000
_cell.length_c   1.000
_cell.angle_alpha   90.00
_cell.angle_beta   90.00
_cell.angle_gamma   90.00
#
_symmetry.space_group_name_H-M   'P 1'
#
loop_
_entity.id
_entity.type
_entity.pdbx_description
1 polymer ?
#
loop_
_entity_poly.entity_id
_entity_poly.type
_entity_poly.pdbx_seq_one_letter_code
_entity_poly.pdbx_strand_id
1 'polypeptide(L)'
;MAQRSSAKKSGLPSGLSEGEGWGFVKMGLATAIFLVVNFLIDTQGWGALVRLILLFIWLAWVWRFRNEQTKNRRVHPRGFGRIYAFSAIPPLALAIFGGWLWIGETNDLADVVVVVIASALSVAPITILGLWFVNQARKNA
;
A
#
# COMPACT_ATOMS: atom_id res chain seq x y z
N MET A 1 20.42 -45.01 -15.45
CA MET A 1 19.89 -44.78 -14.08
C MET A 1 20.74 -43.70 -13.43
N ALA A 2 20.28 -42.57 -12.92
CA ALA A 2 18.95 -42.05 -12.69
C ALA A 2 18.97 -40.54 -12.96
N GLN A 3 17.95 -40.07 -13.68
CA GLN A 3 17.66 -38.66 -13.92
C GLN A 3 17.40 -38.02 -12.55
N ARG A 4 18.33 -37.18 -12.07
CA ARG A 4 18.04 -36.25 -10.97
C ARG A 4 17.01 -35.26 -11.51
N SER A 5 15.73 -35.59 -11.38
CA SER A 5 14.68 -34.61 -11.55
C SER A 5 14.97 -33.51 -10.52
N SER A 6 15.48 -32.39 -11.02
CA SER A 6 15.43 -31.13 -10.31
C SER A 6 13.95 -30.83 -10.15
N ALA A 7 13.37 -31.36 -9.07
CA ALA A 7 12.18 -30.79 -8.49
C ALA A 7 12.59 -29.37 -8.11
N LYS A 8 12.46 -28.46 -9.08
CA LYS A 8 12.28 -27.04 -8.86
C LYS A 8 11.23 -27.00 -7.76
N LYS A 9 11.68 -26.84 -6.50
CA LYS A 9 10.78 -26.50 -5.40
C LYS A 9 10.04 -25.29 -5.93
N SER A 10 8.78 -25.47 -6.30
CA SER A 10 7.93 -24.36 -6.71
C SER A 10 7.93 -23.46 -5.49
N GLY A 11 8.69 -22.36 -5.57
CA GLY A 11 8.90 -21.43 -4.46
C GLY A 11 7.63 -20.63 -4.11
N LEU A 12 6.48 -21.03 -4.65
CA LEU A 12 5.18 -20.44 -4.39
C LEU A 12 4.53 -21.27 -3.27
N PRO A 13 4.34 -20.70 -2.08
CA PRO A 13 3.71 -21.43 -0.98
C PRO A 13 2.27 -21.80 -1.38
N SER A 14 1.93 -23.08 -1.21
CA SER A 14 0.55 -23.55 -1.25
C SER A 14 -0.22 -22.90 -0.10
N GLY A 15 -1.12 -21.96 -0.42
CA GLY A 15 -1.92 -21.22 0.56
C GLY A 15 -2.14 -19.73 0.27
N LEU A 16 -1.62 -19.20 -0.85
CA LEU A 16 -1.93 -17.82 -1.26
C LEU A 16 -3.40 -17.73 -1.70
N SER A 17 -4.19 -16.92 -0.99
CA SER A 17 -5.59 -16.68 -1.35
C SER A 17 -5.75 -15.44 -2.22
N GLU A 18 -6.68 -15.47 -3.17
CA GLU A 18 -7.05 -14.27 -3.94
C GLU A 18 -7.52 -13.13 -3.01
N GLY A 19 -8.19 -13.49 -1.91
CA GLY A 19 -8.69 -12.54 -0.91
C GLY A 19 -7.57 -11.71 -0.26
N GLU A 20 -6.42 -12.32 0.03
CA GLU A 20 -5.24 -11.59 0.53
C GLU A 20 -4.70 -10.61 -0.50
N GLY A 21 -4.57 -11.04 -1.76
CA GLY A 21 -4.13 -10.18 -2.86
C GLY A 21 -5.02 -8.96 -3.05
N TRP A 22 -6.34 -9.15 -3.04
CA TRP A 22 -7.31 -8.05 -3.08
C TRP A 22 -7.27 -7.17 -1.82
N GLY A 23 -6.91 -7.73 -0.66
CA GLY A 23 -6.65 -6.97 0.56
C GLY A 23 -5.57 -5.91 0.36
N PHE A 24 -4.45 -6.27 -0.26
CA PHE A 24 -3.38 -5.31 -0.57
C PHE A 24 -3.80 -4.25 -1.59
N VAL A 25 -4.57 -4.63 -2.62
CA VAL A 25 -5.09 -3.67 -3.61
C VAL A 25 -6.03 -2.67 -2.96
N LYS A 26 -6.95 -3.13 -2.10
CA LYS A 26 -7.85 -2.26 -1.33
C LYS A 26 -7.07 -1.35 -0.38
N MET A 27 -6.02 -1.88 0.26
CA MET A 27 -5.13 -1.10 1.13
C MET A 27 -4.45 0.04 0.35
N GLY A 28 -3.91 -0.27 -0.83
CA GLY A 28 -3.30 0.72 -1.73
C GLY A 28 -4.30 1.79 -2.17
N LEU A 29 -5.49 1.37 -2.63
CA LEU A 29 -6.54 2.29 -3.07
C LEU A 29 -6.99 3.26 -1.96
N ALA A 30 -7.32 2.75 -0.78
CA ALA A 30 -7.77 3.63 0.30
C ALA A 30 -6.62 4.49 0.88
N THR A 31 -5.37 4.04 0.78
CA THR A 31 -4.22 4.91 1.09
C THR A 31 -4.08 6.05 0.08
N ALA A 32 -4.25 5.78 -1.22
CA ALA A 32 -4.22 6.84 -2.24
C ALA A 32 -5.36 7.85 -2.04
N ILE A 33 -6.58 7.38 -1.79
CA ILE A 33 -7.73 8.25 -1.50
C ILE A 33 -7.45 9.11 -0.27
N PHE A 34 -6.96 8.50 0.80
CA PHE A 34 -6.57 9.22 2.02
C PHE A 34 -5.55 10.32 1.72
N LEU A 35 -4.48 10.01 0.98
CA LEU A 35 -3.44 10.97 0.65
C LEU A 35 -4.02 12.14 -0.16
N VAL A 36 -4.79 11.86 -1.21
CA VAL A 36 -5.44 12.91 -2.03
C VAL A 36 -6.30 13.82 -1.16
N VAL A 37 -7.22 13.25 -0.36
CA VAL A 37 -8.09 14.03 0.53
C VAL A 37 -7.27 14.83 1.53
N ASN A 38 -6.25 14.23 2.14
CA ASN A 38 -5.40 14.89 3.12
C ASN A 38 -4.57 16.03 2.54
N PHE A 39 -4.24 15.99 1.25
CA PHE A 39 -3.53 17.06 0.54
C PHE A 39 -4.44 18.19 0.06
N LEU A 40 -5.72 17.91 -0.21
CA LEU A 40 -6.69 18.92 -0.62
C LEU A 40 -7.33 19.68 0.54
N ILE A 41 -7.13 19.23 1.78
CA ILE A 41 -7.59 19.95 2.97
C ILE A 41 -6.61 21.09 3.28
N ASP A 42 -7.17 22.27 3.56
CA ASP A 42 -6.42 23.45 3.97
C ASP A 42 -5.48 23.15 5.14
N THR A 43 -4.30 23.74 5.09
CA THR A 43 -3.25 23.57 6.09
C THR A 43 -3.41 24.50 7.29
N GLN A 44 -4.35 25.44 7.25
CA GLN A 44 -4.57 26.44 8.29
C GLN A 44 -5.87 26.19 9.08
N GLY A 45 -5.94 26.81 10.26
CA GLY A 45 -7.12 26.78 11.13
C GLY A 45 -7.65 25.37 11.41
N TRP A 46 -8.95 25.18 11.17
CA TRP A 46 -9.62 23.89 11.37
C TRP A 46 -9.15 22.80 10.39
N GLY A 47 -8.65 23.17 9.21
CA GLY A 47 -8.13 22.22 8.22
C GLY A 47 -6.93 21.43 8.74
N ALA A 48 -6.01 22.11 9.45
CA ALA A 48 -4.87 21.48 10.12
C ALA A 48 -5.29 20.38 11.11
N LEU A 49 -6.34 20.66 11.90
CA LEU A 49 -6.87 19.71 12.88
C LEU A 49 -7.50 18.49 12.18
N VAL A 50 -8.25 18.71 11.10
CA VAL A 50 -8.85 17.63 10.31
C VAL A 50 -7.77 16.72 9.69
N ARG A 51 -6.69 17.28 9.13
CA ARG A 51 -5.55 16.51 8.60
C ARG A 51 -4.90 15.64 9.68
N LEU A 52 -4.70 16.18 10.88
CA LEU A 52 -4.19 15.43 12.03
C LEU A 52 -5.11 14.25 12.40
N ILE A 53 -6.43 14.49 12.49
CA ILE A 53 -7.40 13.42 12.80
C ILE A 53 -7.37 12.34 11.71
N LEU A 54 -7.35 12.73 10.44
CA LEU A 54 -7.29 11.80 9.31
C LEU A 54 -5.99 10.99 9.33
N LEU A 55 -4.85 11.58 9.68
CA LEU A 55 -3.58 10.87 9.86
C LEU A 55 -3.68 9.79 10.94
N PHE A 56 -4.32 10.07 12.09
CA PHE A 56 -4.55 9.05 13.12
C PHE A 56 -5.48 7.94 12.66
N ILE A 57 -6.56 8.27 11.94
CA ILE A 57 -7.47 7.27 11.35
C ILE A 57 -6.71 6.38 10.37
N TRP A 58 -5.88 6.96 9.51
CA TRP A 58 -5.08 6.21 8.55
C TRP A 58 -4.05 5.32 9.24
N LEU A 59 -3.34 5.81 10.26
CA LEU A 59 -2.40 5.00 11.05
C LEU A 59 -3.09 3.83 11.75
N ALA A 60 -4.28 4.05 12.33
CA ALA A 60 -5.07 2.99 12.94
C ALA A 60 -5.48 1.92 11.91
N TRP A 61 -5.86 2.35 10.70
CA TRP A 61 -6.20 1.45 9.61
C TRP A 61 -5.00 0.65 9.09
N VAL A 62 -3.83 1.29 8.89
CA VAL A 62 -2.57 0.61 8.55
C VAL A 62 -2.20 -0.41 9.63
N TRP A 63 -2.35 -0.05 10.91
CA TRP A 63 -2.04 -0.94 12.02
C TRP A 63 -2.98 -2.15 12.07
N ARG A 64 -4.28 -1.94 11.84
CA ARG A 64 -5.25 -3.02 11.71
C ARG A 64 -4.89 -3.95 10.56
N PHE A 65 -4.59 -3.40 9.38
CA PHE A 65 -4.21 -4.20 8.22
C PHE A 65 -2.94 -5.02 8.49
N ARG A 66 -1.92 -4.41 9.11
CA ARG A 66 -0.71 -5.12 9.57
C ARG A 66 -1.07 -6.28 10.50
N ASN A 67 -1.95 -6.08 11.48
CA ASN A 67 -2.37 -7.14 12.41
C ASN A 67 -3.06 -8.30 11.67
N GLU A 68 -3.93 -8.01 10.69
CA GLU A 68 -4.55 -9.03 9.84
C GLU A 68 -3.49 -9.82 9.04
N GLN A 69 -2.50 -9.15 8.44
CA GLN A 69 -1.41 -9.81 7.73
C GLN A 69 -0.50 -10.65 8.66
N THR A 70 -0.26 -10.20 9.89
CA THR A 70 0.53 -10.99 10.86
C THR A 70 -0.14 -12.29 11.29
N LYS A 71 -1.48 -12.33 11.30
CA LYS A 71 -2.24 -13.57 11.56
C LYS A 71 -2.10 -14.55 10.39
N ASN A 72 -2.01 -14.04 9.17
CA ASN A 72 -1.85 -14.83 7.95
C ASN A 72 -0.38 -15.12 7.59
N ARG A 73 0.59 -14.76 8.45
CA ARG A 73 2.03 -14.87 8.17
C ARG A 73 2.53 -16.29 7.83
N ARG A 74 1.74 -17.32 8.13
CA ARG A 74 2.07 -18.74 7.83
C ARG A 74 2.00 -19.09 6.34
N VAL A 75 1.28 -18.30 5.51
CA VAL A 75 1.14 -18.55 4.07
C VAL A 75 2.03 -17.68 3.19
N HIS A 76 2.74 -16.70 3.76
CA HIS A 76 3.57 -15.78 2.97
C HIS A 76 4.97 -16.33 2.65
N PRO A 77 5.53 -16.01 1.46
CA PRO A 77 6.86 -16.44 1.08
C PRO A 77 7.96 -15.85 1.99
N ARG A 78 9.11 -16.52 2.07
CA ARG A 78 10.28 -16.02 2.80
C ARG A 78 10.68 -14.63 2.29
N GLY A 79 10.92 -13.69 3.20
CA GLY A 79 11.28 -12.31 2.84
C GLY A 79 10.09 -11.35 2.65
N PHE A 80 8.84 -11.85 2.70
CA PHE A 80 7.65 -11.04 2.50
C PHE A 80 7.57 -9.81 3.42
N GLY A 81 7.93 -9.96 4.70
CA GLY A 81 7.92 -8.84 5.65
C GLY A 81 8.83 -7.68 5.23
N ARG A 82 9.94 -7.95 4.53
CA ARG A 82 10.83 -6.90 4.02
C ARG A 82 10.19 -6.19 2.83
N ILE A 83 9.63 -6.95 1.88
CA ILE A 83 8.95 -6.40 0.69
C ILE A 83 7.77 -5.51 1.09
N TYR A 84 6.97 -5.98 2.06
CA TYR A 84 5.86 -5.19 2.64
C TYR A 84 6.35 -3.92 3.35
N ALA A 85 7.44 -4.01 4.13
CA ALA A 85 8.01 -2.82 4.77
C ALA A 85 8.50 -1.80 3.73
N PHE A 86 9.17 -2.26 2.67
CA PHE A 86 9.63 -1.39 1.59
C PHE A 86 8.48 -0.75 0.80
N SER A 87 7.38 -1.48 0.58
CA SER A 87 6.21 -0.92 -0.13
C SER A 87 5.43 0.12 0.68
N ALA A 88 5.61 0.16 2.00
CA ALA A 88 5.00 1.17 2.87
C ALA A 88 5.81 2.48 2.96
N ILE A 89 7.10 2.47 2.54
CA ILE A 89 7.96 3.66 2.61
C ILE A 89 7.46 4.81 1.71
N PRO A 90 7.11 4.60 0.43
CA PRO A 90 6.71 5.69 -0.44
C PRO A 90 5.46 6.47 0.02
N PRO A 91 4.35 5.84 0.45
CA PRO A 91 3.19 6.61 0.93
C PRO A 91 3.47 7.32 2.26
N LEU A 92 4.31 6.74 3.14
CA LEU A 92 4.76 7.42 4.36
C LEU A 92 5.63 8.63 4.06
N ALA A 93 6.59 8.49 3.14
CA ALA A 93 7.44 9.59 2.70
C ALA A 93 6.60 10.70 2.06
N LEU A 94 5.61 10.35 1.23
CA LEU A 94 4.72 11.33 0.65
C LEU A 94 3.87 12.04 1.72
N ALA A 95 3.29 11.31 2.68
CA ALA A 95 2.51 11.90 3.78
C ALA A 95 3.33 12.89 4.63
N ILE A 96 4.61 12.58 4.91
CA ILE A 96 5.48 13.39 5.77
C ILE A 96 6.10 14.55 4.99
N PHE A 97 6.80 14.25 3.89
CA PHE A 97 7.57 15.24 3.13
C PHE A 97 6.71 16.01 2.14
N GLY A 98 5.74 15.35 1.51
CA GLY A 98 4.80 16.02 0.62
C GLY A 98 4.03 17.10 1.39
N GLY A 99 3.54 16.81 2.59
CA GLY A 99 2.80 17.79 3.40
C GLY A 99 3.62 19.02 3.82
N TRP A 100 4.94 18.87 3.93
CA TRP A 100 5.88 19.93 4.30
C TRP A 100 6.36 20.78 3.12
N LEU A 101 6.47 20.17 1.93
CA LEU A 101 6.88 20.87 0.70
C LEU A 101 5.70 21.52 -0.02
N TRP A 102 4.48 21.09 0.30
CA TRP A 102 3.23 21.58 -0.29
C TRP A 102 2.63 22.71 0.55
N ILE A 103 3.34 23.84 0.62
CA ILE A 103 2.93 25.10 1.29
C ILE A 103 2.66 26.15 0.21
N GLY A 104 1.75 25.85 -0.71
CA GLY A 104 1.26 26.79 -1.71
C GLY A 104 -0.25 26.91 -1.63
N GLU A 105 -0.80 28.10 -1.89
CA GLU A 105 -2.24 28.30 -2.08
C GLU A 105 -2.70 27.49 -3.31
N THR A 106 -3.02 26.22 -3.11
CA THR A 106 -3.40 25.31 -4.19
C THR A 106 -4.86 25.50 -4.55
N ASN A 107 -5.10 26.21 -5.65
CA ASN A 107 -6.42 26.41 -6.24
C ASN A 107 -6.46 26.09 -7.75
N ASP A 108 -5.39 25.55 -8.33
CA ASP A 108 -5.35 25.21 -9.77
C ASP A 108 -5.56 23.70 -10.02
N LEU A 109 -6.19 23.37 -11.15
CA LEU A 109 -6.44 21.99 -11.59
C LEU A 109 -5.13 21.18 -11.70
N ALA A 110 -4.04 21.83 -12.09
CA ALA A 110 -2.72 21.23 -12.20
C ALA A 110 -2.23 20.64 -10.87
N ASP A 111 -2.47 21.33 -9.76
CA ASP A 111 -2.07 20.89 -8.42
C ASP A 111 -2.84 19.64 -7.99
N VAL A 112 -4.15 19.62 -8.27
CA VAL A 112 -5.01 18.46 -8.00
C VAL A 112 -4.51 17.24 -8.79
N VAL A 113 -4.18 17.41 -10.06
CA VAL A 113 -3.66 16.33 -10.91
C VAL A 113 -2.33 15.80 -10.38
N VAL A 114 -1.40 16.68 -9.97
CA VAL A 114 -0.12 16.28 -9.38
C VAL A 114 -0.33 15.47 -8.10
N VAL A 115 -1.21 15.93 -7.20
CA VAL A 115 -1.54 15.22 -5.95
C VAL A 115 -2.11 13.83 -6.22
N VAL A 116 -3.03 13.71 -7.18
CA VAL A 116 -3.62 12.42 -7.58
C VAL A 116 -2.56 11.47 -8.13
N ILE A 117 -1.71 11.94 -9.04
CA ILE A 117 -0.65 11.12 -9.65
C ILE A 117 0.38 10.71 -8.60
N ALA A 118 0.85 11.64 -7.77
CA ALA A 118 1.82 11.35 -6.71
C ALA A 118 1.26 10.33 -5.71
N SER A 119 0.00 10.48 -5.30
CA SER A 119 -0.68 9.55 -4.40
C SER A 119 -0.80 8.16 -5.02
N ALA A 120 -1.23 8.07 -6.29
CA ALA A 120 -1.33 6.81 -7.01
C ALA A 120 0.02 6.10 -7.18
N LEU A 121 1.07 6.84 -7.54
CA LEU A 121 2.43 6.30 -7.68
C LEU A 121 3.00 5.83 -6.36
N SER A 122 2.73 6.55 -5.26
CA SER A 122 3.21 6.15 -3.94
C SER A 122 2.67 4.78 -3.50
N VAL A 123 1.44 4.42 -3.89
CA VAL A 123 0.83 3.13 -3.53
C VAL A 123 1.03 2.04 -4.60
N ALA A 124 1.66 2.36 -5.73
CA ALA A 124 1.90 1.40 -6.79
C ALA A 124 2.66 0.15 -6.30
N PRO A 125 3.72 0.25 -5.47
CA PRO A 125 4.45 -0.94 -5.00
C PRO A 125 3.58 -1.93 -4.21
N ILE A 126 2.73 -1.45 -3.30
CA ILE A 126 1.84 -2.32 -2.51
C ILE A 126 0.71 -2.89 -3.37
N THR A 127 0.21 -2.11 -4.34
CA THR A 127 -0.87 -2.53 -5.23
C THR A 127 -0.40 -3.58 -6.24
N ILE A 128 0.78 -3.39 -6.84
CA ILE A 128 1.43 -4.36 -7.74
C ILE A 128 1.71 -5.67 -7.01
N LEU A 129 2.17 -5.59 -5.76
CA LEU A 129 2.36 -6.77 -4.91
C LEU A 129 1.04 -7.53 -4.69
N GLY A 130 -0.05 -6.82 -4.41
CA GLY A 130 -1.40 -7.40 -4.28
C GLY A 130 -1.87 -8.09 -5.57
N LEU A 131 -1.74 -7.42 -6.72
CA LEU A 131 -2.10 -7.98 -8.02
C LEU A 131 -1.26 -9.21 -8.38
N TRP A 132 0.03 -9.19 -8.04
CA TRP A 132 0.90 -10.35 -8.20
C TRP A 132 0.39 -11.54 -7.39
N PHE A 133 -0.05 -11.34 -6.14
CA PHE A 133 -0.67 -12.41 -5.35
C PHE A 133 -1.94 -12.96 -5.97
N VAL A 134 -2.85 -12.10 -6.44
CA VAL A 134 -4.07 -12.54 -7.13
C VAL A 134 -3.72 -13.41 -8.34
N ASN A 135 -2.75 -12.98 -9.14
CA ASN A 135 -2.32 -13.73 -10.32
C ASN A 135 -1.70 -15.09 -9.96
N GLN A 136 -0.89 -15.15 -8.89
CA GLN A 136 -0.31 -16.42 -8.43
C GLN A 136 -1.37 -17.35 -7.84
N ALA A 137 -2.34 -16.83 -7.09
CA ALA A 137 -3.44 -17.63 -6.54
C ALA A 137 -4.27 -18.27 -7.67
N ARG A 138 -4.61 -17.50 -8.71
CA ARG A 138 -5.33 -18.00 -9.90
C ARG A 138 -4.60 -19.09 -10.66
N LYS A 139 -3.28 -18.99 -10.77
CA LYS A 139 -2.45 -19.99 -11.47
C LYS A 139 -2.35 -21.32 -10.71
N ASN A 140 -2.63 -21.29 -9.40
CA ASN A 140 -2.52 -22.45 -8.51
C ASN A 140 -3.88 -23.05 -8.12
N ALA A 141 -4.98 -22.47 -8.59
CA ALA A 141 -6.35 -22.97 -8.43
C ALA A 141 -6.72 -23.87 -9.61
#